data_AF-A0A060CSR5-F1
#
_entry.id   AF-A0A060CSR5-F1
#
_cell.length_a   1.000
_cell.length_b   1.000
_cell.length_c   1.000
_cell.angle_alpha   90.00
_cell.angle_beta   90.00
_cell.angle_gamma   90.00
#
_symmetry.space_group_name_H-M   'P 1'
#
loop_
_entity.id
_entity.type
_entity.pdbx_description
1 polymer ?
#
loop_
_entity_poly.entity_id
_entity_poly.type
_entity_poly.pdbx_seq_one_letter_code
_entity_poly.pdbx_strand_id
1 'polypeptide(L)'
;SPWWEVDDLIFSAEDYKQNGNLATLDKQEQEELLFGVRLFRKCLLSCDKAIASTRVLAQAMQKAGIQHTVVIENALDQQTLDVVADVRQNGVPQHDTQHEIRIVYGSGTRTHDADFRLAAAGILAAMQADPRLTLHYIGDLTLPSEFD
;
A
#
# COMPACT_ATOMS: atom_id res chain seq x y z
N SER A 1 18.31 23.72 0.99
CA SER A 1 17.38 23.19 -0.01
C SER A 1 16.55 22.08 0.59
N PRO A 2 15.23 22.27 0.78
CA PRO A 2 14.34 21.24 1.30
C PRO A 2 14.16 20.09 0.31
N TRP A 3 13.95 18.89 0.85
CA TRP A 3 13.62 17.68 0.11
C TRP A 3 12.22 17.23 0.50
N TRP A 4 11.50 16.69 -0.46
CA TRP A 4 10.20 16.05 -0.24
C TRP A 4 10.30 14.56 -0.50
N GLU A 5 9.56 13.76 0.27
CA GLU A 5 9.48 12.32 0.08
C GLU A 5 8.05 11.84 0.36
N VAL A 6 7.66 10.81 -0.36
CA VAL A 6 6.45 10.01 -0.12
C VAL A 6 6.57 8.69 -0.86
N ASP A 7 5.82 7.68 -0.43
CA ASP A 7 5.76 6.36 -1.09
C ASP A 7 4.63 6.22 -2.12
N ASP A 8 3.57 7.02 -1.99
CA ASP A 8 2.37 6.90 -2.82
C ASP A 8 2.19 8.06 -3.81
N LEU A 9 1.37 7.82 -4.84
CA LEU A 9 0.98 8.83 -5.84
C LEU A 9 -0.04 9.85 -5.30
N ILE A 10 0.09 10.25 -4.03
CA ILE A 10 -0.86 11.10 -3.31
C ILE A 10 -0.87 12.56 -3.80
N PHE A 11 -0.02 12.92 -4.75
CA PHE A 11 0.15 14.26 -5.34
C PHE A 11 -0.39 14.36 -6.79
N SER A 12 -1.00 13.28 -7.29
CA SER A 12 -1.49 13.17 -8.68
C SER A 12 -2.99 12.92 -8.71
N ALA A 13 -3.77 13.96 -9.02
CA ALA A 13 -5.22 13.83 -9.11
C ALA A 13 -5.65 13.01 -10.33
N GLU A 14 -4.84 13.01 -11.39
CA GLU A 14 -5.07 12.17 -12.57
C GLU A 14 -4.99 10.69 -12.21
N ASP A 15 -3.98 10.27 -11.43
CA ASP A 15 -3.80 8.86 -11.08
C ASP A 15 -4.92 8.36 -10.15
N TYR A 16 -5.38 9.19 -9.21
CA TYR A 16 -6.57 8.87 -8.40
C TYR A 16 -7.84 8.66 -9.23
N LYS A 17 -8.01 9.45 -10.30
CA LYS A 17 -9.16 9.31 -11.20
C LYS A 17 -9.07 8.04 -12.05
N GLN A 18 -7.86 7.62 -12.42
CA GLN A 18 -7.65 6.43 -13.24
C GLN A 18 -7.83 5.12 -12.45
N ASN A 19 -7.49 5.11 -11.16
CA ASN A 19 -7.56 3.90 -10.32
C ASN A 19 -8.99 3.50 -9.89
N GLY A 20 -10.04 4.26 -10.26
CA GLY A 20 -11.45 3.91 -9.99
C GLY A 20 -11.88 4.04 -8.52
N ASN A 21 -10.95 3.99 -7.57
CA ASN A 21 -11.20 4.12 -6.12
C ASN A 21 -11.87 5.44 -5.74
N LEU A 22 -11.60 6.52 -6.47
CA LEU A 22 -12.26 7.81 -6.23
C LEU A 22 -13.79 7.71 -6.40
N ALA A 23 -14.26 6.87 -7.35
CA ALA A 23 -15.68 6.73 -7.64
C ALA A 23 -16.46 5.96 -6.57
N THR A 24 -15.77 5.23 -5.70
CA THR A 24 -16.40 4.49 -4.58
C THR A 24 -16.63 5.33 -3.34
N LEU A 25 -16.02 6.52 -3.28
CA LEU A 25 -16.14 7.47 -2.17
C LEU A 25 -17.34 8.38 -2.37
N ASP A 26 -17.92 8.89 -1.29
CA ASP A 26 -18.97 9.90 -1.38
C ASP A 26 -18.41 11.26 -1.87
N LYS A 27 -19.30 12.21 -2.18
CA LYS A 27 -18.86 13.52 -2.73
C LYS A 27 -17.98 14.31 -1.76
N GLN A 28 -18.26 14.23 -0.47
CA GLN A 28 -17.50 14.97 0.53
C GLN A 28 -16.10 14.35 0.66
N GLU A 29 -16.01 13.03 0.76
CA GLU A 29 -14.75 12.29 0.81
C GLU A 29 -13.90 12.53 -0.45
N GLN A 30 -14.52 12.58 -1.63
CA GLN A 30 -13.83 12.92 -2.87
C GLN A 30 -13.26 14.34 -2.85
N GLU A 31 -14.03 15.32 -2.38
CA GLU A 31 -13.58 16.71 -2.28
C GLU A 31 -12.42 16.87 -1.29
N GLU A 32 -12.51 16.23 -0.13
CA GLU A 32 -11.47 16.20 0.91
C GLU A 32 -10.19 15.55 0.40
N LEU A 33 -10.30 14.38 -0.24
CA LEU A 33 -9.16 13.69 -0.84
C LEU A 33 -8.49 14.55 -1.91
N LEU A 34 -9.25 15.07 -2.87
CA LEU A 34 -8.72 15.92 -3.94
C LEU A 34 -8.14 17.23 -3.40
N PHE A 35 -8.65 17.76 -2.30
CA PHE A 35 -8.04 18.88 -1.59
C PHE A 35 -6.68 18.51 -1.02
N GLY A 36 -6.57 17.37 -0.33
CA GLY A 36 -5.30 16.81 0.13
C GLY A 36 -4.29 16.65 -1.00
N VAL A 37 -4.70 16.07 -2.13
CA VAL A 37 -3.84 15.89 -3.32
C VAL A 37 -3.26 17.22 -3.81
N ARG A 38 -4.06 18.28 -3.85
CA ARG A 38 -3.58 19.62 -4.22
C ARG A 38 -2.54 20.15 -3.23
N LEU A 39 -2.72 19.90 -1.93
CA LEU A 39 -1.76 20.31 -0.91
C LEU A 39 -0.45 19.54 -1.01
N PHE A 40 -0.48 18.22 -1.20
CA PHE A 40 0.73 17.41 -1.39
C PHE A 40 1.50 17.84 -2.63
N ARG A 41 0.80 18.06 -3.75
CA ARG A 41 1.44 18.57 -4.97
C ARG A 41 2.07 19.94 -4.74
N LYS A 42 1.40 20.85 -4.03
CA LYS A 42 1.96 22.16 -3.70
C LYS A 42 3.21 22.03 -2.83
N CYS A 43 3.22 21.10 -1.88
CA CYS A 43 4.38 20.82 -1.03
C CYS A 43 5.57 20.29 -1.85
N LEU A 44 5.32 19.29 -2.70
CA LEU A 44 6.30 18.76 -3.65
C LEU A 44 6.94 19.88 -4.49
N LEU A 45 6.11 20.74 -5.09
CA LEU A 45 6.57 21.82 -5.97
C LEU A 45 7.18 23.02 -5.23
N SER A 46 7.05 23.07 -3.91
CA SER A 46 7.74 24.05 -3.06
C SER A 46 9.12 23.57 -2.63
N CYS A 47 9.49 22.32 -2.92
CA CYS A 47 10.79 21.75 -2.62
C CYS A 47 11.74 21.81 -3.82
N ASP A 48 13.04 21.82 -3.54
CA ASP A 48 14.07 21.85 -4.60
C ASP A 48 14.30 20.46 -5.22
N LYS A 49 14.09 19.42 -4.41
CA LYS A 49 14.42 18.02 -4.73
C LYS A 49 13.39 17.08 -4.11
N ALA A 50 13.25 15.89 -4.67
CA ALA A 50 12.45 14.82 -4.07
C ALA A 50 13.19 13.49 -4.03
N ILE A 51 12.80 12.67 -3.05
CA ILE A 51 13.22 11.28 -2.88
C ILE A 51 12.01 10.41 -3.20
N ALA A 52 12.21 9.39 -4.04
CA ALA A 52 11.20 8.39 -4.35
C ALA A 52 11.72 7.00 -4.02
N SER A 53 10.83 6.10 -3.59
CA SER A 53 11.15 4.70 -3.33
C SER A 53 11.24 3.83 -4.59
N THR A 54 10.69 4.30 -5.71
CA THR A 54 10.77 3.60 -7.00
C THR A 54 11.08 4.54 -8.17
N ARG A 55 11.61 3.97 -9.26
CA ARG A 55 11.85 4.73 -10.51
C ARG A 55 10.57 5.28 -11.13
N VAL A 56 9.46 4.54 -11.04
CA VAL A 56 8.16 4.97 -11.58
C VAL A 56 7.63 6.16 -10.80
N LEU A 57 7.75 6.14 -9.47
CA LEU A 57 7.36 7.25 -8.62
C LEU A 57 8.24 8.49 -8.87
N ALA A 58 9.56 8.31 -9.03
CA ALA A 58 10.47 9.40 -9.40
C ALA A 58 10.06 10.06 -10.72
N GLN A 59 9.67 9.27 -11.72
CA GLN A 59 9.15 9.79 -13.00
C GLN A 59 7.82 10.52 -12.82
N ALA A 60 6.93 10.04 -11.96
CA ALA A 60 5.67 10.73 -11.66
C ALA A 60 5.91 12.09 -10.97
N MET A 61 6.84 12.16 -10.02
CA MET A 61 7.25 13.42 -9.38
C MET A 61 7.84 14.40 -10.39
N GLN A 62 8.68 13.93 -11.32
CA GLN A 62 9.24 14.77 -12.39
C GLN A 62 8.14 15.29 -13.34
N LYS A 63 7.21 14.42 -13.75
CA LYS A 63 6.03 14.80 -14.54
C LYS A 63 5.16 15.82 -13.80
N ALA A 64 5.13 15.76 -12.47
CA ALA A 64 4.40 16.73 -11.65
C ALA A 64 5.05 18.13 -11.63
N GLY A 65 6.36 18.21 -11.88
CA GLY A 65 7.07 19.47 -12.13
C GLY A 65 8.39 19.66 -11.39
N ILE A 66 8.80 18.72 -10.52
CA ILE A 66 10.10 18.83 -9.83
C ILE A 66 11.25 18.45 -10.75
N GLN A 67 12.34 19.21 -10.72
CA GLN A 67 13.46 19.02 -11.66
C GLN A 67 14.43 17.92 -11.23
N HIS A 68 14.54 17.68 -9.92
CA HIS A 68 15.53 16.79 -9.35
C HIS A 68 14.88 15.75 -8.45
N THR A 69 15.00 14.49 -8.86
CA THR A 69 14.58 13.34 -8.07
C THR A 69 15.75 12.38 -7.88
N VAL A 70 15.80 11.74 -6.73
CA VAL A 70 16.69 10.60 -6.46
C VAL A 70 15.85 9.41 -6.04
N VAL A 71 16.33 8.22 -6.37
CA VAL A 71 15.68 6.98 -5.92
C VAL A 71 16.45 6.43 -4.74
N ILE A 72 15.76 6.25 -3.62
CA ILE A 72 16.23 5.52 -2.45
C ILE A 72 15.19 4.46 -2.17
N GLU A 73 15.47 3.21 -2.54
CA GLU A 73 14.52 2.11 -2.39
C GLU A 73 14.19 1.84 -0.92
N ASN A 74 12.93 1.48 -0.65
CA ASN A 74 12.51 1.10 0.69
C ASN A 74 13.32 -0.10 1.18
N ALA A 75 13.75 -0.01 2.43
CA ALA A 75 14.58 -1.02 3.07
C ALA A 75 13.97 -1.43 4.41
N LEU A 76 14.33 -2.62 4.86
CA LEU A 76 14.02 -3.08 6.21
C LEU A 76 14.96 -2.39 7.19
N ASP A 77 14.41 -1.92 8.32
CA ASP A 77 15.22 -1.36 9.39
C ASP A 77 16.01 -2.46 10.13
N GLN A 78 16.98 -2.04 10.94
CA GLN A 78 17.81 -2.99 11.70
C GLN A 78 16.97 -3.85 12.65
N GLN A 79 15.92 -3.27 13.26
CA GLN A 79 15.04 -4.00 14.18
C GLN A 79 14.32 -5.16 13.46
N THR A 80 13.84 -4.93 12.26
CA THR A 80 13.21 -5.94 11.41
C THR A 80 14.22 -7.01 11.00
N LEU A 81 15.44 -6.61 10.62
CA LEU A 81 16.51 -7.54 10.27
C LEU A 81 16.92 -8.42 11.46
N ASP A 82 16.95 -7.86 12.67
CA ASP A 82 17.25 -8.59 13.89
C ASP A 82 16.17 -9.63 14.20
N VAL A 83 14.89 -9.29 14.02
CA VAL A 83 13.78 -10.25 14.13
C VAL A 83 13.90 -11.36 13.08
N VAL A 84 14.25 -11.03 11.84
CA VAL A 84 14.49 -12.03 10.78
C VAL A 84 15.66 -12.95 11.14
N ALA A 85 16.72 -12.42 11.73
CA ALA A 85 17.87 -13.20 12.16
C ALA A 85 17.49 -14.16 13.31
N ASP A 86 16.74 -13.67 14.30
CA ASP A 86 16.24 -14.47 15.42
C ASP A 86 15.34 -15.61 14.93
N VAL A 87 14.40 -15.31 14.03
CA VAL A 87 13.52 -16.30 13.39
C VAL A 87 14.30 -17.36 12.64
N ARG A 88 15.38 -16.99 11.92
CA ARG A 88 16.25 -17.95 11.22
C ARG A 88 17.04 -18.83 12.17
N GLN A 89 17.45 -18.30 13.31
CA GLN A 89 18.25 -19.03 14.30
C GLN A 89 17.39 -19.97 15.14
N ASN A 90 16.27 -19.49 15.66
CA ASN A 90 15.40 -20.22 16.57
C ASN A 90 14.37 -21.09 15.84
N GLY A 91 14.14 -20.79 14.56
CA GLY A 91 13.10 -21.40 13.77
C GLY A 91 11.71 -20.85 14.13
N VAL A 92 10.74 -21.15 13.27
CA VAL A 92 9.31 -20.99 13.60
C VAL A 92 8.72 -22.38 13.85
N PRO A 93 7.66 -22.48 14.66
CA PRO A 93 6.88 -23.72 14.77
C PRO A 93 6.53 -24.24 13.37
N GLN A 94 6.69 -25.55 13.16
CA GLN A 94 6.29 -26.16 11.89
C GLN A 94 4.80 -25.88 11.65
N HIS A 95 4.51 -25.38 10.46
CA HIS A 95 3.14 -25.19 9.99
C HIS A 95 2.73 -26.39 9.16
N ASP A 96 1.63 -27.04 9.55
CA ASP A 96 1.12 -28.21 8.83
C ASP A 96 0.29 -27.77 7.62
N THR A 97 0.96 -27.71 6.47
CA THR A 97 0.34 -27.30 5.21
C THR A 97 -0.64 -28.34 4.63
N GLN A 98 -0.73 -29.53 5.22
CA GLN A 98 -1.78 -30.49 4.85
C GLN A 98 -3.13 -30.10 5.44
N HIS A 99 -3.14 -29.36 6.56
CA HIS A 99 -4.36 -28.95 7.25
C HIS A 99 -4.70 -27.47 7.02
N GLU A 100 -3.71 -26.59 6.87
CA GLU A 100 -3.94 -25.16 6.71
C GLU A 100 -2.93 -24.54 5.73
N ILE A 101 -3.36 -23.60 4.88
CA ILE A 101 -2.50 -22.75 4.07
C ILE A 101 -2.88 -21.30 4.37
N ARG A 102 -1.97 -20.52 4.94
CA ARG A 102 -2.28 -19.15 5.38
C ARG A 102 -2.04 -18.14 4.26
N ILE A 103 -3.08 -17.39 3.92
CA ILE A 103 -2.98 -16.14 3.16
C ILE A 103 -2.86 -15.02 4.19
N VAL A 104 -1.79 -14.21 4.12
CA VAL A 104 -1.57 -13.11 5.06
C VAL A 104 -1.73 -11.76 4.35
N TYR A 105 -2.54 -10.86 4.90
CA TYR A 105 -2.71 -9.49 4.40
C TYR A 105 -2.45 -8.46 5.51
N GLY A 106 -1.38 -7.68 5.38
CA GLY A 106 -1.08 -6.58 6.30
C GLY A 106 -1.63 -5.27 5.75
N SER A 107 -2.75 -4.79 6.28
CA SER A 107 -3.46 -3.61 5.77
C SER A 107 -2.78 -2.29 6.15
N GLY A 108 -2.15 -2.23 7.33
CA GLY A 108 -1.48 -1.03 7.82
C GLY A 108 -2.43 0.11 8.23
N THR A 109 -3.26 0.60 7.31
CA THR A 109 -4.27 1.66 7.51
C THR A 109 -5.55 1.39 6.72
N ARG A 110 -6.63 2.14 6.99
CA ARG A 110 -7.92 2.02 6.31
C ARG A 110 -7.89 2.31 4.80
N THR A 111 -6.86 2.99 4.27
CA THR A 111 -6.78 3.29 2.83
C THR A 111 -6.56 2.04 1.97
N HIS A 112 -6.13 0.93 2.59
CA HIS A 112 -5.85 -0.34 1.92
C HIS A 112 -7.09 -1.25 1.76
N ASP A 113 -8.26 -0.84 2.25
CA ASP A 113 -9.52 -1.55 1.98
C ASP A 113 -9.79 -1.63 0.47
N ALA A 114 -9.44 -0.57 -0.27
CA ALA A 114 -9.61 -0.53 -1.72
C ALA A 114 -8.70 -1.53 -2.44
N ASP A 115 -7.45 -1.66 -2.00
CA ASP A 115 -6.50 -2.60 -2.56
C ASP A 115 -6.93 -4.05 -2.29
N PHE A 116 -7.39 -4.35 -1.06
CA PHE A 116 -7.91 -5.67 -0.74
C PHE A 116 -9.11 -6.05 -1.62
N ARG A 117 -10.05 -5.11 -1.86
CA ARG A 117 -11.22 -5.35 -2.71
C ARG A 117 -10.87 -5.80 -4.13
N LEU A 118 -9.73 -5.37 -4.68
CA LEU A 118 -9.27 -5.82 -6.00
C LEU A 118 -8.95 -7.33 -6.03
N ALA A 119 -8.45 -7.88 -4.92
CA ALA A 119 -8.10 -9.28 -4.79
C ALA A 119 -9.20 -10.13 -4.13
N ALA A 120 -10.16 -9.50 -3.45
CA ALA A 120 -11.17 -10.14 -2.61
C ALA A 120 -11.91 -11.30 -3.30
N ALA A 121 -12.44 -11.11 -4.51
CA ALA A 121 -13.17 -12.14 -5.23
C ALA A 121 -12.29 -13.37 -5.55
N GLY A 122 -11.01 -13.15 -5.88
CA GLY A 122 -10.06 -14.23 -6.16
C GLY A 122 -9.67 -14.99 -4.90
N ILE A 123 -9.45 -14.27 -3.79
CA ILE A 123 -9.16 -14.87 -2.48
C ILE A 123 -10.34 -15.73 -2.02
N LEU A 124 -11.57 -15.20 -2.10
CA LEU A 124 -12.77 -15.94 -1.72
C LEU A 124 -12.96 -17.20 -2.57
N ALA A 125 -12.80 -17.10 -3.89
CA ALA A 125 -12.90 -18.24 -4.78
C ALA A 125 -11.84 -19.31 -4.48
N ALA A 126 -10.61 -18.90 -4.14
CA ALA A 126 -9.55 -19.82 -3.74
C ALA A 126 -9.90 -20.55 -2.43
N MET A 127 -10.39 -19.82 -1.43
CA MET A 127 -10.82 -20.39 -0.14
C MET A 127 -11.99 -21.36 -0.28
N GLN A 128 -12.93 -21.08 -1.18
CA GLN A 128 -14.03 -21.99 -1.51
C GLN A 128 -13.55 -23.26 -2.24
N ALA A 129 -12.50 -23.16 -3.05
CA ALA A 129 -11.94 -24.28 -3.80
C ALA A 129 -11.03 -25.18 -2.96
N ASP A 130 -10.34 -24.64 -1.96
CA ASP A 130 -9.47 -25.39 -1.06
C ASP A 130 -9.74 -24.98 0.40
N PRO A 131 -10.44 -25.83 1.19
CA PRO A 131 -10.82 -25.51 2.57
C PRO A 131 -9.63 -25.41 3.54
N ARG A 132 -8.41 -25.75 3.09
CA ARG A 132 -7.20 -25.50 3.88
C ARG A 132 -6.82 -24.03 3.89
N LEU A 133 -7.25 -23.24 2.90
CA LEU A 133 -6.89 -21.83 2.80
C LEU A 133 -7.61 -20.99 3.87
N THR A 134 -6.83 -20.30 4.68
CA THR A 134 -7.32 -19.37 5.71
C THR A 134 -6.78 -17.96 5.45
N LEU A 135 -7.63 -16.95 5.60
CA LEU A 135 -7.22 -15.54 5.50
C LEU A 135 -6.90 -14.99 6.89
N HIS A 136 -5.65 -14.56 7.06
CA HIS A 136 -5.16 -13.86 8.25
C HIS A 136 -4.83 -12.43 7.88
N TYR A 137 -5.55 -11.45 8.41
CA TYR A 137 -5.24 -10.04 8.18
C TYR A 137 -4.77 -9.36 9.47
N ILE A 138 -3.87 -8.39 9.30
CA ILE A 138 -3.24 -7.64 10.38
C ILE A 138 -3.45 -6.15 10.12
N GLY A 139 -3.99 -5.45 11.12
CA GLY A 139 -4.36 -4.04 11.02
C GLY A 139 -5.84 -3.84 10.64
N ASP A 140 -6.20 -2.58 10.35
CA ASP A 140 -7.57 -2.22 9.99
C ASP A 140 -7.92 -2.69 8.59
N LEU A 141 -8.90 -3.60 8.48
CA LEU A 141 -9.45 -4.07 7.22
C LEU A 141 -10.96 -4.25 7.34
N THR A 142 -11.73 -3.60 6.47
CA THR A 142 -13.17 -3.88 6.32
C THR A 142 -13.35 -5.01 5.31
N LEU A 143 -13.69 -6.20 5.78
CA LEU A 143 -13.99 -7.32 4.88
C LEU A 143 -15.28 -7.06 4.09
N PRO A 144 -15.32 -7.39 2.78
CA PRO A 144 -16.55 -7.43 2.02
C PRO A 144 -17.53 -8.45 2.62
N SER A 145 -18.84 -8.16 2.56
CA SER A 145 -19.91 -9.02 3.13
C SER A 145 -19.93 -10.44 2.55
N GLU A 146 -19.30 -10.67 1.41
CA GLU A 146 -19.18 -11.99 0.78
C GLU A 146 -18.25 -12.93 1.56
N PHE A 147 -17.52 -12.43 2.56
CA PHE A 147 -16.69 -13.20 3.48
C PHE A 147 -17.42 -13.60 4.77
N ASP A 148 -18.68 -13.18 4.98
CA ASP A 148 -19.51 -13.55 6.13
C ASP A 148 -20.10 -14.99 6.03
#